data_AF-A0A1V4QTI5-F1
#
_entry.id   AF-A0A1V4QTI5-F1
#
_cell.length_a   1.000
_cell.length_b   1.000
_cell.length_c   1.000
_cell.angle_alpha   90.00
_cell.angle_beta   90.00
_cell.angle_gamma   90.00
#
_symmetry.space_group_name_H-M   'P 1'
#
loop_
_entity.id
_entity.type
_entity.pdbx_description
1 polymer ?
#
loop_
_entity_poly.entity_id
_entity_poly.type
_entity_poly.pdbx_seq_one_letter_code
_entity_poly.pdbx_strand_id
1 'polypeptide(L)'
;MLLVLAMAGVVVLAADAGQKVVVLKNGRRFTGQVTKTKDGYEIQTRMGTVIIAADQVLRLEDAVSPKQEFQRRLAKIAPTDTASLYRLASWARDNQLLTESRDLLKKILQRNPDHENAALLLRLVEISLAGRRPVGPSTTRPESGPKTPKIDHSRLLPQDAIYRIRLLELSEADRVPVEFRNKVLDRFIESMKGIDMFARRDGERRFRRLSRVRQVLYILQQTDRSDAAIRDDILVKADPNKMKIFRSRVWPIIQASCARPSCHGGAKGAGKFKLFDLPVTDDRVAYTNFYILHAWSQGGARMIDRDEPSRSRLLQAGLPKSIAKPGLGHPKPLNPPVFSSPRDRNYRLIEQWIRSLTSPLLPPGYRVKYTIPNLGTKPTATAPAAGP
;
A
#
# COMPACT_ATOMS: atom_id res chain seq x y z
N MET A 1 -2.67 57.83 45.69
CA MET A 1 -2.22 56.48 46.09
C MET A 1 -2.40 55.57 44.89
N LEU A 2 -1.28 55.14 44.29
CA LEU A 2 -1.21 54.26 43.12
C LEU A 2 -1.88 52.92 43.39
N LEU A 3 -2.55 52.34 42.39
CA LEU A 3 -2.41 50.90 42.10
C LEU A 3 -2.68 50.64 40.61
N VAL A 4 -1.61 50.67 39.81
CA VAL A 4 -1.60 50.14 38.45
C VAL A 4 -1.33 48.64 38.56
N LEU A 5 -2.35 47.82 38.33
CA LEU A 5 -2.22 46.37 38.24
C LEU A 5 -1.72 46.00 36.83
N ALA A 6 -0.40 45.85 36.71
CA ALA A 6 0.24 45.27 35.54
C ALA A 6 -0.04 43.76 35.50
N MET A 7 -0.95 43.32 34.62
CA MET A 7 -1.03 41.91 34.24
C MET A 7 0.13 41.58 33.29
N ALA A 8 1.23 41.11 33.85
CA ALA A 8 2.20 40.30 33.12
C ALA A 8 1.69 38.85 33.11
N GLY A 9 1.45 38.28 31.93
CA GLY A 9 0.78 36.97 31.85
C GLY A 9 1.01 36.22 30.55
N VAL A 10 2.27 35.91 30.26
CA VAL A 10 2.77 34.79 29.43
C VAL A 10 2.19 34.68 28.02
N VAL A 11 2.89 35.31 27.06
CA VAL A 11 2.90 34.81 25.68
C VAL A 11 3.57 33.43 25.72
N VAL A 12 2.77 32.36 25.64
CA VAL A 12 3.31 31.04 25.31
C VAL A 12 3.75 31.12 23.85
N LEU A 13 5.03 31.43 23.65
CA LEU A 13 5.71 31.15 22.40
C LEU A 13 5.59 29.64 22.20
N ALA A 14 4.68 29.22 21.33
CA ALA A 14 4.63 27.86 20.84
C ALA A 14 5.95 27.62 20.11
N ALA A 15 6.94 27.12 20.85
CA ALA A 15 8.18 26.65 20.30
C ALA A 15 7.83 25.60 19.24
N ASP A 16 8.35 25.79 18.04
CA ASP A 16 8.24 24.86 16.93
C ASP A 16 8.77 23.51 17.41
N ALA A 17 7.88 22.63 17.86
CA ALA A 17 8.24 21.34 18.44
C ALA A 17 8.59 20.41 17.29
N GLY A 18 9.75 20.67 16.68
CA GLY A 18 10.40 19.78 15.74
C GLY A 18 10.52 18.39 16.34
N GLN A 19 10.35 17.37 15.52
CA GLN A 19 10.62 16.00 15.96
C GLN A 19 12.05 15.94 16.48
N LYS A 20 12.27 15.25 17.60
CA LYS A 20 13.59 15.00 18.19
C LYS A 20 13.87 13.51 18.15
N VAL A 21 15.15 13.14 18.06
CA VAL A 21 15.63 11.78 18.26
C VAL A 21 16.12 11.65 19.71
N VAL A 22 15.45 10.83 20.50
CA VAL A 22 15.88 10.44 21.84
C VAL A 22 16.82 9.25 21.72
N VAL A 23 18.07 9.44 22.14
CA VAL A 23 19.10 8.40 22.18
C VAL A 23 19.21 7.89 23.61
N LEU A 24 19.06 6.58 23.81
CA LEU A 24 19.16 5.95 25.13
C LEU A 24 20.59 5.47 25.41
N LYS A 25 20.92 5.29 26.70
CA LYS A 25 22.24 4.80 27.13
C LYS A 25 22.58 3.41 26.59
N ASN A 26 21.57 2.59 26.29
CA ASN A 26 21.72 1.28 25.65
C ASN A 26 21.84 1.34 24.11
N GLY A 27 21.97 2.53 23.53
CA GLY A 27 22.13 2.74 22.08
C GLY A 27 20.82 2.76 21.28
N ARG A 28 19.66 2.48 21.89
CA ARG A 28 18.35 2.57 21.19
C ARG A 28 17.99 4.02 20.89
N ARG A 29 17.29 4.24 19.77
CA ARG A 29 16.90 5.58 19.28
C ARG A 29 15.41 5.65 18.98
N PHE A 30 14.76 6.73 19.41
CA PHE A 30 13.34 6.98 19.19
C PHE A 30 13.14 8.36 18.56
N THR A 31 12.43 8.44 17.44
CA THR A 31 12.14 9.72 16.77
C THR A 31 10.68 10.08 16.94
N GLY A 32 10.40 11.27 17.48
CA GLY A 32 9.03 11.72 17.72
C GLY A 32 8.97 13.14 18.28
N GLN A 33 7.77 13.64 18.56
CA GLN A 33 7.62 14.85 19.38
C GLN A 33 7.93 14.47 20.82
N VAL A 34 8.84 15.22 21.46
CA VAL A 34 9.36 14.89 22.78
C VAL A 34 8.90 15.93 23.79
N THR A 35 8.15 15.48 24.80
CA THR A 35 7.68 16.30 25.92
C THR A 35 8.33 15.79 27.20
N LYS A 36 8.97 16.68 27.97
CA LYS A 36 9.50 16.32 29.29
C LYS A 36 8.35 16.30 30.30
N THR A 37 8.21 15.19 31.03
CA THR A 37 7.20 14.97 32.06
C THR A 37 7.87 14.69 33.41
N LYS A 38 7.09 14.48 34.47
CA LYS A 38 7.61 14.09 35.79
C LYS A 38 8.21 12.68 35.79
N ASP A 39 7.72 11.79 34.93
CA ASP A 39 8.15 10.39 34.83
C ASP A 39 9.25 10.16 33.78
N GLY A 40 9.73 11.23 33.12
CA GLY A 40 10.80 11.17 32.12
C GLY A 40 10.45 11.93 30.85
N TYR A 41 10.69 11.31 29.68
CA TYR A 41 10.39 11.87 28.36
C TYR A 41 9.26 11.09 27.71
N GLU A 42 8.16 11.77 27.44
CA GLU A 42 7.08 11.26 26.60
C GLU A 42 7.42 11.55 25.14
N ILE A 43 7.49 10.48 24.34
CA ILE A 43 7.86 10.53 22.93
C ILE A 43 6.66 10.08 22.12
N GLN A 44 5.99 11.03 21.47
CA GLN A 44 4.96 10.74 20.49
C GLN A 44 5.61 10.34 19.17
N THR A 45 5.76 9.04 18.98
CA THR A 45 6.27 8.45 17.74
C THR A 45 5.12 8.13 16.80
N ARG A 46 5.43 7.81 15.55
CA ARG A 46 4.43 7.31 14.58
C ARG A 46 3.75 6.00 15.03
N MET A 47 4.37 5.23 15.93
CA MET A 47 3.88 3.94 16.43
C MET A 47 3.10 4.04 17.74
N GLY A 48 2.94 5.26 18.28
CA GLY A 48 2.30 5.51 19.57
C GLY A 48 3.21 6.30 20.52
N THR A 49 2.67 6.60 21.70
CA THR A 49 3.38 7.29 22.76
C THR A 49 4.24 6.32 23.54
N VAL A 50 5.52 6.65 23.71
CA VAL A 50 6.46 5.90 24.55
C VAL A 50 6.95 6.82 25.65
N ILE A 51 6.84 6.39 26.91
CA ILE A 51 7.42 7.11 28.05
C ILE A 51 8.74 6.44 28.41
N ILE A 52 9.83 7.21 28.42
CA ILE A 52 11.16 6.76 28.78
C ILE A 52 11.66 7.54 29.99
N ALA A 53 12.08 6.84 31.04
CA ALA A 53 12.63 7.46 32.24
C ALA A 53 13.87 8.32 31.91
N ALA A 54 14.02 9.47 32.57
CA ALA A 54 15.06 10.45 32.23
C ALA A 54 16.49 9.91 32.43
N ASP A 55 16.68 9.00 33.38
CA ASP A 55 17.94 8.33 33.68
C ASP A 55 18.39 7.33 32.59
N GLN A 56 17.47 6.86 31.75
CA GLN A 56 17.73 5.99 30.59
C GLN A 56 18.14 6.77 29.33
N VAL A 57 17.87 8.08 29.30
CA VAL A 57 18.19 8.94 28.16
C VAL A 57 19.66 9.36 28.21
N LEU A 58 20.37 9.15 27.10
CA LEU A 58 21.75 9.58 26.92
C LEU A 58 21.79 11.02 26.38
N ARG A 59 21.04 11.32 25.31
CA ARG A 59 20.94 12.67 24.71
C ARG A 59 19.74 12.81 23.78
N LEU A 60 19.33 14.05 23.54
CA LEU A 60 18.32 14.42 22.55
C LEU A 60 19.01 15.07 21.34
N GLU A 61 18.63 14.66 20.14
CA GLU A 61 19.06 15.28 18.87
C GLU A 61 17.84 15.86 18.15
N ASP A 62 18.01 16.86 17.29
CA ASP A 62 16.91 17.31 16.44
C ASP A 62 16.75 16.38 15.23
N ALA A 63 15.51 16.01 14.90
CA ALA A 63 15.23 15.18 13.73
C ALA A 63 15.26 16.04 12.46
N VAL A 64 16.02 15.61 11.47
CA VAL A 64 16.09 16.30 10.18
C VAL A 64 14.72 16.26 9.51
N SER A 65 14.09 17.42 9.33
CA SER A 65 12.79 17.51 8.67
C SER A 65 12.90 17.16 7.18
N PRO A 66 11.83 16.68 6.52
CA PRO A 66 11.84 16.47 5.07
C PRO A 66 12.29 17.70 4.29
N LYS A 67 11.97 18.91 4.76
CA LYS A 67 12.40 20.17 4.16
C LYS A 67 13.91 20.40 4.34
N GLN A 68 14.49 20.09 5.50
CA GLN A 68 15.94 20.17 5.71
C GLN A 68 16.68 19.14 4.85
N GLU A 69 16.15 17.92 4.74
CA GLU A 69 16.71 16.89 3.86
C GLU A 69 16.58 17.27 2.37
N PHE A 70 15.48 17.91 1.98
CA PHE A 70 15.32 18.50 0.65
C PHE A 70 16.46 19.49 0.35
N GLN A 71 16.72 20.44 1.26
CA GLN A 71 17.76 21.45 1.08
C GLN A 71 19.17 20.82 1.04
N ARG A 72 19.44 19.83 1.91
CA ARG A 72 20.70 19.07 1.89
C ARG A 72 20.93 18.34 0.56
N ARG A 73 19.90 17.74 -0.01
CA ARG A 73 19.98 17.06 -1.32
C ARG A 73 20.13 18.07 -2.44
N LEU A 74 19.39 19.18 -2.40
CA LEU A 74 19.47 20.23 -3.40
C LEU A 74 20.87 20.83 -3.49
N ALA A 75 21.52 21.09 -2.35
CA ALA A 75 22.86 21.65 -2.28
C ALA A 75 23.96 20.77 -2.92
N LYS A 76 23.69 19.47 -3.11
CA LYS A 76 24.62 18.51 -3.72
C LYS A 76 24.38 18.31 -5.22
N ILE A 77 23.34 18.91 -5.78
CA ILE A 77 22.96 18.74 -7.18
C ILE A 77 23.39 19.97 -7.97
N ALA A 78 24.14 19.76 -9.05
CA ALA A 78 24.50 20.84 -9.96
C ALA A 78 23.24 21.48 -10.56
N PRO A 79 23.13 22.82 -10.67
CA PRO A 79 21.95 23.50 -11.21
C PRO A 79 21.58 23.11 -12.65
N THR A 80 22.53 22.53 -13.40
CA THR A 80 22.36 22.06 -14.78
C THR A 80 21.96 20.59 -14.89
N ASP A 81 22.05 19.81 -13.81
CA ASP A 81 21.70 18.38 -13.81
C ASP A 81 20.18 18.20 -13.66
N THR A 82 19.48 18.36 -14.78
CA THR A 82 18.01 18.25 -14.88
C THR A 82 17.50 16.87 -14.44
N ALA A 83 18.27 15.80 -14.62
CA ALA A 83 17.89 14.46 -14.21
C ALA A 83 17.91 14.27 -12.68
N SER A 84 18.96 14.75 -12.01
CA SER A 84 19.02 14.73 -10.54
C SER A 84 18.03 15.69 -9.90
N LEU A 85 17.83 16.87 -10.50
CA LEU A 85 16.78 17.79 -10.08
C LEU A 85 15.41 17.12 -10.21
N TYR A 86 15.10 16.48 -11.33
CA TYR A 86 13.84 15.77 -11.51
C TYR A 86 13.60 14.69 -10.43
N ARG A 87 14.63 13.89 -10.11
CA ARG A 87 14.57 12.91 -9.01
C ARG A 87 14.28 13.57 -7.66
N LEU A 88 14.91 14.71 -7.38
CA LEU A 88 14.67 15.47 -6.15
C LEU A 88 13.26 16.07 -6.10
N ALA A 89 12.73 16.57 -7.23
CA ALA A 89 11.34 17.05 -7.31
C ALA A 89 10.35 15.91 -7.06
N SER A 90 10.56 14.74 -7.65
CA SER A 90 9.71 13.58 -7.39
C SER A 90 9.76 13.18 -5.91
N TRP A 91 10.95 13.16 -5.31
CA TRP A 91 11.09 12.88 -3.88
C TRP A 91 10.40 13.95 -3.00
N ALA A 92 10.50 15.23 -3.38
CA ALA A 92 9.85 16.34 -2.68
C ALA A 92 8.32 16.18 -2.69
N ARG A 93 7.73 15.84 -3.85
CA ARG A 93 6.31 15.52 -3.97
C ARG A 93 5.91 14.36 -3.05
N ASP A 94 6.67 13.27 -3.05
CA ASP A 94 6.37 12.09 -2.23
C ASP A 94 6.45 12.40 -0.72
N ASN A 95 7.23 13.40 -0.34
CA ASN A 95 7.36 13.90 1.04
C ASN A 95 6.48 15.13 1.33
N GLN A 96 5.46 15.40 0.50
CA GLN A 96 4.50 16.51 0.65
C GLN A 96 5.09 17.92 0.56
N LEU A 97 6.31 18.07 0.05
CA LEU A 97 6.96 19.34 -0.27
C LEU A 97 6.55 19.81 -1.68
N LEU A 98 5.25 20.07 -1.84
CA LEU A 98 4.63 20.32 -3.14
C LEU A 98 5.09 21.64 -3.76
N THR A 99 5.31 22.68 -2.94
CA THR A 99 5.82 23.98 -3.40
C THR A 99 7.24 23.83 -3.93
N GLU A 100 8.10 23.17 -3.16
CA GLU A 100 9.48 22.89 -3.51
C GLU A 100 9.57 22.01 -4.77
N SER A 101 8.73 20.98 -4.86
CA SER A 101 8.61 20.14 -6.06
C SER A 101 8.20 20.95 -7.29
N ARG A 102 7.18 21.80 -7.17
CA ARG A 102 6.68 22.64 -8.28
C ARG A 102 7.77 23.57 -8.78
N ASP A 103 8.43 24.29 -7.88
CA ASP A 103 9.39 25.32 -8.23
C ASP A 103 10.63 24.70 -8.92
N LEU A 104 11.04 23.51 -8.49
CA LEU A 104 12.12 22.78 -9.13
C LEU A 104 11.73 22.27 -10.54
N LEU A 105 10.50 21.79 -10.71
CA LEU A 105 9.99 21.33 -12.01
C LEU A 105 9.86 22.47 -13.01
N LYS A 106 9.44 23.66 -12.57
CA LYS A 106 9.43 24.87 -13.41
C LYS A 106 10.83 25.24 -13.88
N LYS A 107 11.85 25.17 -13.00
CA LYS A 107 13.25 25.42 -13.38
C LYS A 107 13.78 24.40 -14.38
N ILE A 108 13.39 23.12 -14.26
CA ILE A 108 13.74 22.08 -15.22
C ILE A 108 13.15 22.41 -16.60
N LEU A 109 11.84 22.74 -16.64
CA LEU A 109 11.13 23.01 -17.90
C LEU A 109 11.54 24.33 -18.58
N GLN A 110 12.00 25.32 -17.82
CA GLN A 110 12.62 26.52 -18.39
C GLN A 110 13.91 26.22 -19.15
N ARG A 111 14.66 25.18 -18.75
CA ARG A 111 15.94 24.80 -19.35
C ARG A 111 15.79 23.72 -20.42
N ASN A 112 14.84 22.81 -20.21
CA ASN A 112 14.50 21.74 -21.13
C ASN A 112 12.96 21.66 -21.27
N PRO A 113 12.37 22.46 -22.18
CA PRO A 113 10.93 22.50 -22.39
C PRO A 113 10.32 21.15 -22.77
N ASP A 114 11.08 20.29 -23.46
CA ASP A 114 10.63 19.00 -23.97
C ASP A 114 10.75 17.86 -22.94
N HIS A 115 11.07 18.17 -21.68
CA HIS A 115 11.19 17.16 -20.62
C HIS A 115 9.80 16.63 -20.19
N GLU A 116 9.22 15.72 -20.97
CA GLU A 116 7.86 15.17 -20.82
C GLU A 116 7.52 14.75 -19.39
N ASN A 117 8.43 14.03 -18.73
CA ASN A 117 8.27 13.54 -17.36
C ASN A 117 8.16 14.67 -16.32
N ALA A 118 8.81 15.81 -16.56
CA ALA A 118 8.77 16.98 -15.68
C ALA A 118 7.49 17.78 -15.91
N ALA A 119 7.03 17.89 -17.16
CA ALA A 119 5.75 18.51 -17.51
C ALA A 119 4.57 17.76 -16.88
N LEU A 120 4.55 16.43 -16.99
CA LEU A 120 3.53 15.60 -16.37
C LEU A 120 3.53 15.73 -14.84
N LEU A 121 4.71 15.65 -14.21
CA LEU A 121 4.83 15.75 -12.76
C LEU A 121 4.43 17.15 -12.26
N LEU A 122 4.78 18.21 -12.99
CA LEU A 122 4.38 19.58 -12.66
C LEU A 122 2.85 19.72 -12.65
N ARG A 123 2.17 19.19 -13.68
CA ARG A 123 0.70 19.18 -13.75
C ARG A 123 0.07 18.48 -12.54
N LEU A 124 0.60 17.33 -12.14
CA LEU A 124 0.12 16.60 -10.96
C LEU A 124 0.32 17.37 -9.64
N VAL A 125 1.47 18.05 -9.50
CA VAL A 125 1.78 18.89 -8.34
C VAL A 125 0.89 20.13 -8.30
N GLU A 126 0.64 20.77 -9.45
CA GLU A 126 -0.25 21.94 -9.55
C GLU A 126 -1.71 21.59 -9.24
N ILE A 127 -2.21 20.44 -9.68
CA ILE A 127 -3.53 19.93 -9.26
C ILE A 127 -3.57 19.73 -7.74
N SER A 128 -2.51 19.16 -7.16
CA SER A 128 -2.42 18.91 -5.71
C SER A 128 -2.35 20.22 -4.89
N LEU A 129 -1.77 21.28 -5.46
CA LEU A 129 -1.73 22.62 -4.86
C LEU A 129 -3.03 23.40 -5.07
N ALA A 130 -3.69 23.25 -6.22
CA ALA A 130 -4.98 23.90 -6.51
C ALA A 130 -6.10 23.36 -5.61
N GLY A 131 -6.10 22.05 -5.32
CA GLY A 131 -7.00 21.44 -4.34
C GLY A 131 -6.74 21.86 -2.88
N ARG A 132 -5.70 22.66 -2.62
CA ARG A 132 -5.37 23.23 -1.30
C ARG A 132 -5.67 24.72 -1.16
N ARG A 133 -6.22 25.40 -2.18
CA ARG A 133 -6.59 26.82 -2.03
C ARG A 133 -7.77 26.95 -1.06
N PRO A 134 -7.67 27.77 0.00
CA PRO A 134 -8.84 28.16 0.78
C PRO A 134 -9.75 29.00 -0.12
N VAL A 135 -11.00 28.59 -0.25
CA VAL A 135 -12.04 29.43 -0.86
C VAL A 135 -12.40 30.53 0.15
N GLY A 136 -12.43 31.79 -0.30
CA GLY A 136 -12.77 32.97 0.49
C GLY A 136 -14.21 32.97 1.04
N PRO A 137 -14.59 34.03 1.79
CA PRO A 137 -15.62 33.96 2.80
C PRO A 137 -17.02 33.95 2.18
N SER A 138 -17.68 32.79 2.20
CA SER A 138 -19.13 32.71 2.13
C SER A 138 -19.67 32.35 3.50
N THR A 139 -20.31 33.36 4.10
CA THR A 139 -21.47 33.31 4.99
C THR A 139 -21.72 31.99 5.73
N THR A 140 -21.55 32.09 7.04
CA THR A 140 -22.02 31.23 8.13
C THR A 140 -23.11 30.24 7.70
N ARG A 141 -22.69 28.99 7.45
CA ARG A 141 -23.57 27.82 7.50
C ARG A 141 -22.94 26.82 8.46
N PRO A 142 -23.68 26.31 9.45
CA PRO A 142 -23.11 25.50 10.53
C PRO A 142 -22.38 24.28 9.98
N GLU A 143 -21.12 24.17 10.40
CA GLU A 143 -20.14 23.19 9.97
C GLU A 143 -20.54 21.79 10.47
N SER A 144 -21.12 20.99 9.58
CA SER A 144 -21.33 19.56 9.76
C SER A 144 -20.96 18.82 8.47
N GLY A 145 -19.72 19.02 8.02
CA GLY A 145 -19.11 18.21 6.96
C GLY A 145 -18.17 17.16 7.57
N PRO A 146 -18.26 15.87 7.18
CA PRO A 146 -17.38 14.84 7.74
C PRO A 146 -15.94 15.08 7.27
N LYS A 147 -15.02 15.26 8.24
CA LYS A 147 -13.57 15.28 8.02
C LYS A 147 -13.18 13.97 7.31
N THR A 148 -12.76 14.04 6.05
CA THR A 148 -12.20 12.86 5.35
C THR A 148 -11.02 12.32 6.15
N PRO A 149 -11.07 11.07 6.65
CA PRO A 149 -10.01 10.53 7.50
C PRO A 149 -8.72 10.41 6.69
N LYS A 150 -7.61 10.95 7.21
CA LYS A 150 -6.27 10.71 6.65
C LYS A 150 -5.97 9.21 6.74
N ILE A 151 -5.77 8.55 5.61
CA ILE A 151 -5.42 7.13 5.54
C ILE A 151 -3.98 6.98 6.04
N ASP A 152 -3.75 6.17 7.08
CA ASP A 152 -2.41 5.83 7.52
C ASP A 152 -1.84 4.68 6.68
N HIS A 153 -1.01 5.04 5.69
CA HIS A 153 -0.43 4.08 4.74
C HIS A 153 0.53 3.08 5.41
N SER A 154 1.02 3.34 6.63
CA SER A 154 1.89 2.40 7.34
C SER A 154 1.17 1.11 7.77
N ARG A 155 -0.17 1.17 7.85
CA ARG A 155 -1.03 0.02 8.16
C ARG A 155 -1.51 -0.72 6.91
N LEU A 156 -1.18 -0.21 5.74
CA LEU A 156 -1.54 -0.77 4.45
C LEU A 156 -0.31 -1.42 3.78
N LEU A 157 -0.55 -2.15 2.71
CA LEU A 157 0.52 -2.71 1.91
C LEU A 157 1.42 -1.61 1.33
N PRO A 158 2.75 -1.83 1.36
CA PRO A 158 3.68 -0.98 0.63
C PRO A 158 3.51 -1.19 -0.89
N GLN A 159 4.03 -0.25 -1.69
CA GLN A 159 3.77 -0.23 -3.14
C GLN A 159 4.39 -1.42 -3.88
N ASP A 160 5.55 -1.87 -3.43
CA ASP A 160 6.25 -3.06 -3.94
C ASP A 160 5.40 -4.33 -3.78
N ALA A 161 4.71 -4.49 -2.64
CA ALA A 161 3.76 -5.58 -2.44
C ALA A 161 2.60 -5.53 -3.44
N ILE A 162 2.10 -4.35 -3.78
CA ILE A 162 1.06 -4.18 -4.80
C ILE A 162 1.58 -4.62 -6.17
N TYR A 163 2.78 -4.22 -6.55
CA TYR A 163 3.39 -4.65 -7.82
C TYR A 163 3.56 -6.18 -7.88
N ARG A 164 3.95 -6.82 -6.77
CA ARG A 164 4.04 -8.29 -6.69
C ARG A 164 2.70 -8.99 -6.86
N ILE A 165 1.64 -8.46 -6.25
CA ILE A 165 0.28 -8.99 -6.44
C ILE A 165 -0.16 -8.83 -7.89
N ARG A 166 0.01 -7.64 -8.48
CA ARG A 166 -0.31 -7.38 -9.89
C ARG A 166 0.45 -8.30 -10.84
N LEU A 167 1.73 -8.54 -10.56
CA LEU A 167 2.58 -9.42 -11.36
C LEU A 167 2.06 -10.86 -11.39
N LEU A 168 1.72 -11.43 -10.23
CA LEU A 168 1.27 -12.82 -10.15
C LEU A 168 -0.20 -13.03 -10.55
N GLU A 169 -1.01 -11.98 -10.52
CA GLU A 169 -2.41 -12.02 -10.99
C GLU A 169 -2.57 -11.59 -12.46
N LEU A 170 -1.46 -11.37 -13.16
CA LEU A 170 -1.45 -11.01 -14.58
C LEU A 170 -1.97 -12.17 -15.45
N SER A 171 -2.72 -11.84 -16.48
CA SER A 171 -3.21 -12.77 -17.50
C SER A 171 -2.77 -12.34 -18.90
N GLU A 172 -2.81 -13.26 -19.87
CA GLU A 172 -2.41 -12.95 -21.24
C GLU A 172 -3.29 -11.88 -21.91
N ALA A 173 -4.56 -11.82 -21.53
CA ALA A 173 -5.52 -10.85 -22.04
C ALA A 173 -5.29 -9.42 -21.50
N ASP A 174 -4.46 -9.26 -20.47
CA ASP A 174 -4.22 -7.95 -19.87
C ASP A 174 -3.42 -7.02 -20.79
N ARG A 175 -3.82 -5.75 -20.75
CA ARG A 175 -3.14 -4.65 -21.45
C ARG A 175 -2.76 -3.60 -20.43
N VAL A 176 -1.66 -3.84 -19.73
CA VAL A 176 -1.19 -2.99 -18.62
C VAL A 176 0.26 -2.56 -18.85
N PRO A 177 0.65 -1.34 -18.40
CA PRO A 177 2.04 -0.91 -18.50
C PRO A 177 2.94 -1.76 -17.60
N VAL A 178 4.04 -2.24 -18.17
CA VAL A 178 5.08 -2.99 -17.47
C VAL A 178 6.39 -2.19 -17.52
N GLU A 179 7.01 -1.99 -16.37
CA GLU A 179 8.37 -1.47 -16.27
C GLU A 179 9.33 -2.60 -15.92
N PHE A 180 10.42 -2.69 -16.66
CA PHE A 180 11.53 -3.58 -16.41
C PHE A 180 12.69 -2.80 -15.81
N ARG A 181 13.19 -3.21 -14.65
CA ARG A 181 14.30 -2.58 -13.93
C ARG A 181 15.57 -3.39 -14.06
N ASN A 182 16.72 -2.79 -13.71
CA ASN A 182 17.99 -3.49 -13.51
C ASN A 182 18.38 -4.43 -14.67
N LYS A 183 18.04 -4.04 -15.91
CA LYS A 183 18.24 -4.83 -17.13
C LYS A 183 17.70 -6.27 -17.01
N VAL A 184 16.60 -6.46 -16.29
CA VAL A 184 16.03 -7.78 -15.97
C VAL A 184 15.75 -8.62 -17.22
N LEU A 185 15.33 -8.00 -18.32
CA LEU A 185 15.15 -8.71 -19.59
C LEU A 185 16.46 -9.27 -20.13
N ASP A 186 17.52 -8.46 -20.14
CA ASP A 186 18.81 -8.90 -20.67
C ASP A 186 19.42 -9.98 -19.78
N ARG A 187 19.31 -9.84 -18.45
CA ARG A 187 19.75 -10.88 -17.50
C ARG A 187 18.98 -12.20 -17.68
N PHE A 188 17.67 -12.12 -17.90
CA PHE A 188 16.84 -13.31 -18.16
C PHE A 188 17.19 -13.97 -19.49
N ILE A 189 17.37 -13.18 -20.55
CA ILE A 189 17.75 -13.70 -21.87
C ILE A 189 19.10 -14.40 -21.78
N GLU A 190 20.06 -13.80 -21.06
CA GLU A 190 21.37 -14.40 -20.82
C GLU A 190 21.26 -15.72 -20.06
N SER A 191 20.48 -15.77 -18.98
CA SER A 191 20.31 -16.98 -18.17
C SER A 191 19.59 -18.11 -18.92
N MET A 192 18.82 -17.79 -19.96
CA MET A 192 18.08 -18.76 -20.76
C MET A 192 18.80 -19.20 -22.03
N LYS A 193 20.03 -18.72 -22.32
CA LYS A 193 20.76 -19.11 -23.54
C LYS A 193 20.87 -20.63 -23.65
N GLY A 194 20.48 -21.18 -24.82
CA GLY A 194 20.50 -22.63 -25.04
C GLY A 194 19.26 -23.37 -24.50
N ILE A 195 18.30 -22.67 -23.87
CA ILE A 195 17.13 -23.27 -23.21
C ILE A 195 15.84 -22.80 -23.90
N ASP A 196 14.90 -23.73 -24.13
CA ASP A 196 13.57 -23.48 -24.71
C ASP A 196 13.66 -22.58 -25.97
N MET A 197 12.89 -21.48 -26.04
CA MET A 197 12.90 -20.55 -27.17
C MET A 197 14.29 -19.99 -27.48
N PHE A 198 15.16 -19.86 -26.48
CA PHE A 198 16.51 -19.31 -26.61
C PHE A 198 17.57 -20.34 -27.01
N ALA A 199 17.20 -21.62 -27.18
CA ALA A 199 18.05 -22.60 -27.88
C ALA A 199 18.18 -22.29 -29.38
N ARG A 200 17.23 -21.52 -29.93
CA ARG A 200 17.20 -21.14 -31.34
C ARG A 200 18.04 -19.89 -31.61
N ARG A 201 18.69 -19.84 -32.77
CA ARG A 201 19.43 -18.65 -33.26
C ARG A 201 18.56 -17.39 -33.34
N ASP A 202 17.25 -17.52 -33.51
CA ASP A 202 16.30 -16.39 -33.59
C ASP A 202 15.47 -16.19 -32.30
N GLY A 203 15.75 -16.96 -31.24
CA GLY A 203 14.99 -16.98 -30.00
C GLY A 203 14.87 -15.63 -29.31
N GLU A 204 16.01 -14.94 -29.13
CA GLU A 204 16.03 -13.61 -28.51
C GLU A 204 15.19 -12.60 -29.30
N ARG A 205 15.35 -12.57 -30.63
CA ARG A 205 14.55 -11.66 -31.48
C ARG A 205 13.06 -11.96 -31.37
N ARG A 206 12.66 -13.23 -31.30
CA ARG A 206 11.26 -13.63 -31.09
C ARG A 206 10.74 -13.17 -29.74
N PHE A 207 11.47 -13.44 -28.66
CA PHE A 207 11.10 -13.01 -27.31
C PHE A 207 10.95 -11.48 -27.22
N ARG A 208 11.89 -10.72 -27.77
CA ARG A 208 11.85 -9.25 -27.76
C ARG A 208 10.66 -8.66 -28.54
N ARG A 209 10.12 -9.39 -29.52
CA ARG A 209 8.91 -9.01 -30.29
C ARG A 209 7.59 -9.34 -29.59
N LEU A 210 7.61 -10.17 -28.54
CA LEU A 210 6.40 -10.42 -27.74
C LEU A 210 5.92 -9.12 -27.09
N SER A 211 4.61 -9.04 -26.82
CA SER A 211 4.08 -7.97 -25.99
C SER A 211 4.74 -7.99 -24.61
N ARG A 212 4.83 -6.83 -23.95
CA ARG A 212 5.41 -6.73 -22.60
C ARG A 212 4.79 -7.72 -21.61
N VAL A 213 3.47 -7.91 -21.68
CA VAL A 213 2.75 -8.90 -20.85
C VAL A 213 3.17 -10.33 -21.20
N ARG A 214 3.25 -10.69 -22.50
CA ARG A 214 3.72 -12.02 -22.91
C ARG A 214 5.17 -12.29 -22.52
N GLN A 215 6.04 -11.27 -22.56
CA GLN A 215 7.41 -11.37 -22.04
C GLN A 215 7.40 -11.72 -20.55
N VAL A 216 6.58 -11.00 -19.76
CA VAL A 216 6.43 -11.28 -18.32
C VAL A 216 5.91 -12.68 -18.06
N LEU A 217 4.84 -13.11 -18.75
CA LEU A 217 4.26 -14.44 -18.55
C LEU A 217 5.25 -15.54 -18.92
N TYR A 218 6.00 -15.36 -20.00
CA TYR A 218 7.08 -16.28 -20.35
C TYR A 218 8.15 -16.33 -19.25
N ILE A 219 8.61 -15.17 -18.75
CA ILE A 219 9.57 -15.13 -17.62
C ILE A 219 9.02 -15.91 -16.43
N LEU A 220 7.75 -15.69 -16.06
CA LEU A 220 7.12 -16.36 -14.91
C LEU A 220 6.96 -17.87 -15.10
N GLN A 221 6.78 -18.35 -16.34
CA GLN A 221 6.72 -19.78 -16.66
C GLN A 221 8.10 -20.44 -16.56
N GLN A 222 9.17 -19.72 -16.88
CA GLN A 222 10.54 -20.24 -16.92
C GLN A 222 11.33 -20.02 -15.63
N THR A 223 10.88 -19.10 -14.78
CA THR A 223 11.52 -18.89 -13.48
C THR A 223 10.92 -19.84 -12.47
N ASP A 224 11.78 -20.77 -12.03
CA ASP A 224 11.42 -21.77 -11.06
C ASP A 224 10.94 -21.16 -9.72
N ARG A 225 10.56 -22.04 -8.81
CA ARG A 225 10.05 -21.67 -7.49
C ARG A 225 11.12 -21.00 -6.60
N SER A 226 12.41 -21.10 -6.95
CA SER A 226 13.58 -20.67 -6.18
C SER A 226 14.17 -19.33 -6.65
N ASP A 227 14.19 -19.06 -7.95
CA ASP A 227 14.72 -17.81 -8.52
C ASP A 227 13.63 -16.73 -8.61
N ALA A 228 13.17 -16.30 -7.43
CA ALA A 228 12.15 -15.26 -7.33
C ALA A 228 12.73 -13.84 -7.49
N ALA A 229 14.06 -13.67 -7.50
CA ALA A 229 14.71 -12.35 -7.49
C ALA A 229 14.40 -11.55 -8.77
N ILE A 230 14.33 -12.23 -9.91
CA ILE A 230 13.96 -11.63 -11.19
C ILE A 230 12.58 -10.95 -11.17
N ARG A 231 11.65 -11.45 -10.34
CA ARG A 231 10.28 -10.91 -10.21
C ARG A 231 10.26 -9.54 -9.52
N ASP A 232 11.29 -9.22 -8.72
CA ASP A 232 11.37 -7.92 -8.02
C ASP A 232 11.67 -6.75 -8.95
N ASP A 233 12.23 -7.05 -10.13
CA ASP A 233 12.59 -6.06 -11.14
C ASP A 233 11.55 -5.92 -12.26
N ILE A 234 10.38 -6.57 -12.11
CA ILE A 234 9.26 -6.50 -13.05
C ILE A 234 8.08 -5.83 -12.36
N LEU A 235 7.75 -4.60 -12.79
CA LEU A 235 6.67 -3.84 -12.20
C LEU A 235 5.47 -3.73 -13.13
N VAL A 236 4.36 -4.32 -12.71
CA VAL A 236 3.06 -4.13 -13.36
C VAL A 236 2.38 -2.89 -12.75
N LYS A 237 2.34 -1.78 -13.50
CA LYS A 237 2.00 -0.45 -12.97
C LYS A 237 0.51 -0.16 -12.86
N ALA A 238 -0.34 -0.92 -13.55
CA ALA A 238 -1.79 -0.77 -13.52
C ALA A 238 -2.47 -2.09 -13.13
N ASP A 239 -3.73 -2.03 -12.72
CA ASP A 239 -4.48 -3.21 -12.31
C ASP A 239 -4.68 -4.19 -13.49
N PRO A 240 -4.30 -5.47 -13.32
CA PRO A 240 -4.81 -6.56 -14.15
C PRO A 240 -6.34 -6.63 -14.04
N ASN A 241 -7.01 -7.21 -15.04
CA ASN A 241 -8.46 -7.29 -15.13
C ASN A 241 -9.09 -7.92 -13.89
N LYS A 242 -8.45 -8.95 -13.33
CA LYS A 242 -8.89 -9.62 -12.09
C LYS A 242 -8.97 -8.66 -10.89
N MET A 243 -7.99 -7.75 -10.79
CA MET A 243 -7.95 -6.74 -9.72
C MET A 243 -8.88 -5.56 -10.01
N LYS A 244 -9.09 -5.21 -11.28
CA LYS A 244 -10.15 -4.25 -11.67
C LYS A 244 -11.52 -4.74 -11.23
N ILE A 245 -11.86 -6.01 -11.52
CA ILE A 245 -13.12 -6.65 -11.10
C ILE A 245 -13.22 -6.68 -9.58
N PHE A 246 -12.13 -7.02 -8.89
CA PHE A 246 -12.11 -6.98 -7.43
C PHE A 246 -12.52 -5.61 -6.91
N ARG A 247 -11.85 -4.55 -7.35
CA ARG A 247 -12.06 -3.19 -6.85
C ARG A 247 -13.45 -2.62 -7.20
N SER A 248 -13.92 -2.83 -8.43
CA SER A 248 -15.14 -2.18 -8.92
C SER A 248 -16.43 -2.98 -8.70
N ARG A 249 -16.34 -4.30 -8.51
CA ARG A 249 -17.53 -5.18 -8.45
C ARG A 249 -17.60 -6.06 -7.21
N VAL A 250 -16.48 -6.61 -6.75
CA VAL A 250 -16.47 -7.53 -5.60
C VAL A 250 -16.33 -6.77 -4.27
N TRP A 251 -15.38 -5.86 -4.18
CA TRP A 251 -15.10 -5.09 -2.98
C TRP A 251 -16.31 -4.29 -2.49
N PRO A 252 -17.10 -3.60 -3.34
CA PRO A 252 -18.29 -2.91 -2.86
C PRO A 252 -19.28 -3.81 -2.12
N ILE A 253 -19.44 -5.07 -2.56
CA ILE A 253 -20.28 -6.06 -1.89
C ILE A 253 -19.68 -6.39 -0.51
N ILE A 254 -18.40 -6.75 -0.48
CA ILE A 254 -17.68 -7.10 0.77
C ILE A 254 -17.66 -5.92 1.75
N GLN A 255 -17.45 -4.71 1.25
CA GLN A 255 -17.44 -3.49 2.06
C GLN A 255 -18.81 -3.26 2.68
N ALA A 256 -19.85 -3.31 1.84
CA ALA A 256 -21.21 -3.09 2.26
C ALA A 256 -21.78 -4.21 3.14
N SER A 257 -21.19 -5.40 3.22
CA SER A 257 -21.74 -6.51 4.01
C SER A 257 -20.84 -6.96 5.17
N CYS A 258 -19.54 -7.03 4.96
CA CYS A 258 -18.58 -7.66 5.87
C CYS A 258 -17.65 -6.62 6.51
N ALA A 259 -17.17 -5.66 5.73
CA ALA A 259 -16.22 -4.65 6.19
C ALA A 259 -16.91 -3.44 6.85
N ARG A 260 -18.18 -3.53 7.25
CA ARG A 260 -18.82 -2.46 8.02
C ARG A 260 -18.11 -2.23 9.36
N PRO A 261 -18.15 -1.00 9.92
CA PRO A 261 -17.52 -0.71 11.22
C PRO A 261 -18.05 -1.58 12.37
N SER A 262 -19.34 -1.95 12.33
CA SER A 262 -19.99 -2.84 13.31
C SER A 262 -19.59 -4.32 13.17
N CYS A 263 -18.90 -4.68 12.09
CA CYS A 263 -18.49 -6.04 11.78
C CYS A 263 -16.95 -6.14 11.73
N HIS A 264 -16.37 -6.36 10.55
CA HIS A 264 -14.93 -6.53 10.39
C HIS A 264 -14.18 -5.24 10.05
N GLY A 265 -14.87 -4.13 9.76
CA GLY A 265 -14.26 -2.82 9.45
C GLY A 265 -13.87 -1.98 10.66
N GLY A 266 -14.42 -2.28 11.83
CA GLY A 266 -14.21 -1.50 13.04
C GLY A 266 -12.76 -1.52 13.53
N ALA A 267 -12.40 -0.60 14.43
CA ALA A 267 -11.03 -0.43 14.95
C ALA A 267 -10.41 -1.76 15.42
N LYS A 268 -11.18 -2.56 16.18
CA LYS A 268 -10.76 -3.88 16.69
C LYS A 268 -10.98 -5.03 15.70
N GLY A 269 -11.90 -4.93 14.74
CA GLY A 269 -12.33 -6.04 13.88
C GLY A 269 -13.03 -7.16 14.67
N ALA A 270 -14.06 -7.78 14.10
CA ALA A 270 -14.73 -8.92 14.74
C ALA A 270 -13.93 -10.22 14.58
N GLY A 271 -13.75 -10.97 15.67
CA GLY A 271 -13.23 -12.35 15.63
C GLY A 271 -11.81 -12.49 15.05
N LYS A 272 -10.89 -11.58 15.40
CA LYS A 272 -9.50 -11.51 14.87
C LYS A 272 -9.38 -11.29 13.36
N PHE A 273 -10.50 -11.17 12.64
CA PHE A 273 -10.55 -10.82 11.23
C PHE A 273 -10.89 -9.33 11.09
N LYS A 274 -9.97 -8.57 10.47
CA LYS A 274 -10.12 -7.12 10.28
C LYS A 274 -9.95 -6.77 8.81
N LEU A 275 -10.87 -5.96 8.30
CA LEU A 275 -10.78 -5.28 7.02
C LEU A 275 -10.68 -3.77 7.24
N PHE A 276 -10.19 -3.05 6.24
CA PHE A 276 -10.14 -1.60 6.23
C PHE A 276 -11.37 -1.06 5.51
N ASP A 277 -12.25 -0.39 6.25
CA ASP A 277 -13.38 0.35 5.70
C ASP A 277 -12.95 1.77 5.33
N LEU A 278 -12.16 1.88 4.25
CA LEU A 278 -11.63 3.14 3.74
C LEU A 278 -11.94 3.26 2.24
N PRO A 279 -12.00 4.49 1.69
CA PRO A 279 -12.18 4.68 0.26
C PRO A 279 -11.12 3.94 -0.56
N VAL A 280 -11.55 3.16 -1.55
CA VAL A 280 -10.65 2.43 -2.47
C VAL A 280 -10.19 3.25 -3.67
N THR A 281 -10.31 4.58 -3.59
CA THR A 281 -9.64 5.50 -4.52
C THR A 281 -8.12 5.41 -4.39
N ASP A 282 -7.62 5.01 -3.22
CA ASP A 282 -6.25 4.54 -3.04
C ASP A 282 -6.19 3.01 -3.25
N ASP A 283 -5.44 2.59 -4.27
CA ASP A 283 -5.20 1.17 -4.58
C ASP A 283 -4.68 0.40 -3.36
N ARG A 284 -3.92 1.04 -2.46
CA ARG A 284 -3.38 0.38 -1.27
C ARG A 284 -4.46 -0.19 -0.38
N VAL A 285 -5.60 0.48 -0.25
CA VAL A 285 -6.71 -0.03 0.57
C VAL A 285 -7.27 -1.30 -0.07
N ALA A 286 -7.57 -1.27 -1.37
CA ALA A 286 -8.11 -2.42 -2.08
C ALA A 286 -7.14 -3.62 -2.03
N TYR A 287 -5.87 -3.41 -2.33
CA TYR A 287 -4.87 -4.49 -2.32
C TYR A 287 -4.58 -5.02 -0.92
N THR A 288 -4.63 -4.17 0.11
CA THR A 288 -4.50 -4.63 1.51
C THR A 288 -5.65 -5.54 1.89
N ASN A 289 -6.88 -5.12 1.60
CA ASN A 289 -8.06 -5.94 1.89
C ASN A 289 -8.06 -7.24 1.08
N PHE A 290 -7.68 -7.19 -0.20
CA PHE A 290 -7.49 -8.39 -1.01
C PHE A 290 -6.46 -9.34 -0.40
N TYR A 291 -5.30 -8.84 0.01
CA TYR A 291 -4.26 -9.66 0.62
C TYR A 291 -4.71 -10.27 1.95
N ILE A 292 -5.42 -9.50 2.78
CA ILE A 292 -6.02 -10.02 4.01
C ILE A 292 -7.00 -11.16 3.70
N LEU A 293 -7.90 -10.98 2.73
CA LEU A 293 -8.84 -12.02 2.30
C LEU A 293 -8.12 -13.25 1.72
N HIS A 294 -7.00 -13.04 1.03
CA HIS A 294 -6.20 -14.13 0.47
C HIS A 294 -5.47 -14.93 1.57
N ALA A 295 -4.84 -14.23 2.50
CA ALA A 295 -3.97 -14.84 3.52
C ALA A 295 -4.73 -15.38 4.73
N TRP A 296 -5.97 -14.93 4.97
CA TRP A 296 -6.74 -15.36 6.12
C TRP A 296 -7.27 -16.79 5.96
N SER A 297 -7.07 -17.59 7.01
CA SER A 297 -7.66 -18.92 7.16
C SER A 297 -8.01 -19.18 8.62
N GLN A 298 -8.98 -20.05 8.85
CA GLN A 298 -9.35 -20.51 10.19
C GLN A 298 -9.86 -21.96 10.10
N GLY A 299 -9.35 -22.82 10.97
CA GLY A 299 -9.74 -24.24 11.02
C GLY A 299 -9.60 -24.93 9.66
N GLY A 300 -8.47 -24.72 8.99
CA GLY A 300 -8.16 -25.30 7.67
C GLY A 300 -8.87 -24.64 6.47
N ALA A 301 -9.98 -23.94 6.67
CA ALA A 301 -10.71 -23.31 5.57
C ALA A 301 -10.24 -21.87 5.31
N ARG A 302 -9.96 -21.60 4.04
CA ARG A 302 -9.45 -20.31 3.52
C ARG A 302 -10.59 -19.32 3.33
N MET A 303 -10.30 -18.04 3.54
CA MET A 303 -11.25 -16.97 3.21
C MET A 303 -11.49 -16.90 1.70
N ILE A 304 -10.41 -16.97 0.91
CA ILE A 304 -10.44 -17.23 -0.53
C ILE A 304 -9.83 -18.60 -0.78
N ASP A 305 -10.66 -19.56 -1.16
CA ASP A 305 -10.25 -20.87 -1.63
C ASP A 305 -10.24 -20.89 -3.16
N ARG A 306 -9.05 -20.91 -3.76
CA ARG A 306 -8.89 -20.88 -5.23
C ARG A 306 -9.13 -22.25 -5.87
N ASP A 307 -8.88 -23.31 -5.10
CA ASP A 307 -8.97 -24.69 -5.56
C ASP A 307 -10.44 -25.14 -5.56
N GLU A 308 -11.16 -24.75 -4.51
CA GLU A 308 -12.61 -24.95 -4.39
C GLU A 308 -13.34 -23.63 -4.09
N PRO A 309 -13.61 -22.78 -5.09
CA PRO A 309 -14.23 -21.46 -4.91
C PRO A 309 -15.50 -21.49 -4.07
N SER A 310 -16.39 -22.46 -4.30
CA SER A 310 -17.61 -22.63 -3.51
C SER A 310 -17.36 -22.91 -2.02
N ARG A 311 -16.20 -23.42 -1.61
CA ARG A 311 -15.81 -23.63 -0.19
C ARG A 311 -15.17 -22.40 0.46
N SER A 312 -14.93 -21.33 -0.30
CA SER A 312 -14.41 -20.07 0.24
C SER A 312 -15.27 -19.58 1.39
N ARG A 313 -14.68 -19.33 2.56
CA ARG A 313 -15.44 -18.77 3.69
C ARG A 313 -16.05 -17.41 3.34
N LEU A 314 -15.46 -16.66 2.41
CA LEU A 314 -16.03 -15.42 1.89
C LEU A 314 -17.44 -15.61 1.31
N LEU A 315 -17.69 -16.73 0.64
CA LEU A 315 -19.00 -17.08 0.08
C LEU A 315 -19.90 -17.75 1.13
N GLN A 316 -19.36 -18.72 1.85
CA GLN A 316 -20.12 -19.53 2.81
C GLN A 316 -20.62 -18.74 4.02
N ALA A 317 -19.85 -17.75 4.49
CA ALA A 317 -20.24 -16.89 5.59
C ALA A 317 -21.38 -15.91 5.21
N GLY A 318 -21.55 -15.60 3.92
CA GLY A 318 -22.62 -14.73 3.46
C GLY A 318 -23.97 -15.42 3.27
N LEU A 319 -24.01 -16.75 3.29
CA LEU A 319 -25.23 -17.56 3.11
C LEU A 319 -26.02 -17.74 4.42
N PRO A 320 -27.33 -18.06 4.34
CA PRO A 320 -28.10 -18.54 5.49
C PRO A 320 -27.43 -19.77 6.09
N LYS A 321 -27.49 -19.91 7.42
CA LYS A 321 -26.87 -21.03 8.14
C LYS A 321 -27.41 -22.40 7.68
N SER A 322 -28.67 -22.48 7.25
CA SER A 322 -29.29 -23.69 6.71
C SER A 322 -28.78 -24.10 5.33
N ILE A 323 -28.13 -23.19 4.60
CA ILE A 323 -27.63 -23.41 3.23
C ILE A 323 -26.10 -23.54 3.23
N ALA A 324 -25.42 -22.80 4.11
CA ALA A 324 -23.97 -22.82 4.22
C ALA A 324 -23.48 -24.24 4.57
N LYS A 325 -22.35 -24.63 3.97
CA LYS A 325 -21.68 -25.91 4.28
C LYS A 325 -21.33 -25.96 5.79
N PRO A 326 -21.47 -27.13 6.45
CA PRO A 326 -21.15 -27.29 7.86
C PRO A 326 -19.78 -26.74 8.22
N GLY A 327 -19.70 -25.93 9.29
CA GLY A 327 -18.45 -25.31 9.76
C GLY A 327 -17.92 -24.13 8.94
N LEU A 328 -18.57 -23.78 7.81
CA LEU A 328 -18.16 -22.67 6.93
C LEU A 328 -19.07 -21.45 6.98
N GLY A 329 -20.28 -21.58 7.53
CA GLY A 329 -21.19 -20.45 7.76
C GLY A 329 -20.64 -19.44 8.78
N HIS A 330 -21.23 -18.24 8.78
CA HIS A 330 -20.81 -17.19 9.73
C HIS A 330 -21.18 -17.59 11.16
N PRO A 331 -20.30 -17.35 12.17
CA PRO A 331 -20.56 -17.75 13.56
C PRO A 331 -21.82 -17.14 14.15
N LYS A 332 -22.12 -15.90 13.76
CA LYS A 332 -23.36 -15.19 14.12
C LYS A 332 -24.26 -15.09 12.87
N PRO A 333 -25.53 -15.53 12.90
CA PRO A 333 -26.40 -15.39 11.74
C PRO A 333 -26.45 -13.93 11.25
N LEU A 334 -26.31 -13.73 9.94
CA LEU A 334 -26.46 -12.43 9.30
C LEU A 334 -27.93 -12.23 8.92
N ASN A 335 -28.54 -11.12 9.35
CA ASN A 335 -29.93 -10.78 9.06
C ASN A 335 -30.02 -9.37 8.45
N PRO A 336 -30.41 -9.22 7.17
CA PRO A 336 -30.57 -10.31 6.19
C PRO A 336 -29.21 -10.98 5.83
N PRO A 337 -29.23 -12.21 5.27
CA PRO A 337 -28.03 -12.82 4.71
C PRO A 337 -27.50 -11.98 3.54
N VAL A 338 -26.20 -12.07 3.27
CA VAL A 338 -25.56 -11.35 2.15
C VAL A 338 -25.95 -11.96 0.81
N PHE A 339 -26.08 -13.29 0.77
CA PHE A 339 -26.50 -14.06 -0.38
C PHE A 339 -27.72 -14.87 0.00
N SER A 340 -28.76 -14.83 -0.81
CA SER A 340 -29.96 -15.65 -0.58
C SER A 340 -29.70 -17.15 -0.77
N SER A 341 -28.86 -17.50 -1.75
CA SER A 341 -28.48 -18.86 -2.10
C SER A 341 -27.21 -18.85 -2.97
N PRO A 342 -26.62 -20.02 -3.30
CA PRO A 342 -25.55 -20.09 -4.30
C PRO A 342 -25.95 -19.61 -5.71
N ARG A 343 -27.25 -19.46 -5.99
CA ARG A 343 -27.74 -18.89 -7.26
C ARG A 343 -27.83 -17.36 -7.22
N ASP A 344 -27.57 -16.73 -6.08
CA ASP A 344 -27.56 -15.27 -5.97
C ASP A 344 -26.57 -14.64 -6.96
N ARG A 345 -26.93 -13.49 -7.55
CA ARG A 345 -26.10 -12.81 -8.55
C ARG A 345 -24.75 -12.38 -7.95
N ASN A 346 -24.75 -11.91 -6.72
CA ASN A 346 -23.53 -11.46 -6.04
C ASN A 346 -22.66 -12.65 -5.61
N TYR A 347 -23.28 -13.75 -5.20
CA TYR A 347 -22.56 -15.00 -4.93
C TYR A 347 -21.83 -15.48 -6.19
N ARG A 348 -22.54 -15.62 -7.32
CA ARG A 348 -21.97 -16.09 -8.59
C ARG A 348 -20.89 -15.15 -9.12
N LEU A 349 -21.05 -13.84 -8.96
CA LEU A 349 -20.04 -12.85 -9.32
C LEU A 349 -18.74 -13.04 -8.54
N ILE A 350 -18.82 -13.19 -7.21
CA ILE A 350 -17.64 -13.38 -6.35
C ILE A 350 -17.01 -14.74 -6.62
N GLU A 351 -17.82 -15.80 -6.79
CA GLU A 351 -17.31 -17.13 -7.12
C GLU A 351 -16.57 -17.14 -8.46
N GLN A 352 -17.13 -16.51 -9.50
CA GLN A 352 -16.48 -16.40 -10.81
C GLN A 352 -15.19 -15.58 -10.72
N TRP A 353 -15.18 -14.52 -9.92
CA TRP A 353 -13.96 -13.75 -9.67
C TRP A 353 -12.89 -14.61 -8.98
N ILE A 354 -13.24 -15.39 -7.95
CA ILE A 354 -12.30 -16.30 -7.27
C ILE A 354 -11.74 -17.32 -8.27
N ARG A 355 -12.58 -17.92 -9.13
CA ARG A 355 -12.17 -18.83 -10.21
C ARG A 355 -11.19 -18.19 -11.19
N SER A 356 -11.28 -16.88 -11.39
CA SER A 356 -10.39 -16.17 -12.31
C SER A 356 -8.99 -15.91 -11.74
N LEU A 357 -8.82 -15.96 -10.41
CA LEU A 357 -7.53 -15.73 -9.75
C LEU A 357 -6.51 -16.79 -10.18
N THR A 358 -5.24 -16.41 -10.21
CA THR A 358 -4.17 -17.32 -10.64
C THR A 358 -4.09 -18.55 -9.73
N SER A 359 -4.18 -19.76 -10.29
CA SER A 359 -4.03 -21.02 -9.56
C SER A 359 -3.29 -22.08 -10.39
N PRO A 360 -2.32 -22.82 -9.80
CA PRO A 360 -1.75 -22.60 -8.47
C PRO A 360 -0.95 -21.29 -8.44
N LEU A 361 -0.90 -20.64 -7.28
CA LEU A 361 -0.06 -19.46 -7.11
C LEU A 361 1.41 -19.88 -7.15
N LEU A 362 2.22 -19.23 -8.00
CA LEU A 362 3.65 -19.50 -8.11
C LEU A 362 4.33 -19.33 -6.74
N PRO A 363 5.00 -20.36 -6.19
CA PRO A 363 5.76 -20.23 -4.95
C PRO A 363 6.87 -19.16 -5.05
N PRO A 364 7.18 -18.46 -3.94
CA PRO A 364 6.56 -18.55 -2.61
C PRO A 364 5.33 -17.63 -2.46
N GLY A 365 4.55 -17.45 -3.52
CA GLY A 365 3.39 -16.56 -3.57
C GLY A 365 3.80 -15.10 -3.74
N TYR A 366 2.96 -14.18 -3.24
CA TYR A 366 3.16 -12.75 -3.43
C TYR A 366 4.39 -12.16 -2.72
N ARG A 367 5.07 -12.90 -1.84
CA ARG A 367 6.22 -12.41 -1.06
C ARG A 367 5.95 -11.09 -0.34
N VAL A 368 4.80 -10.99 0.31
CA VAL A 368 4.38 -9.75 0.97
C VAL A 368 4.85 -9.75 2.43
N LYS A 369 5.60 -8.72 2.82
CA LYS A 369 5.96 -8.46 4.21
C LYS A 369 4.88 -7.59 4.85
N TYR A 370 3.81 -8.24 5.32
CA TYR A 370 2.67 -7.56 5.95
C TYR A 370 2.16 -8.34 7.15
N THR A 371 2.01 -7.66 8.29
CA THR A 371 1.40 -8.24 9.48
C THR A 371 -0.10 -7.98 9.43
N ILE A 372 -0.88 -9.06 9.32
CA ILE A 372 -2.34 -8.95 9.32
C ILE A 372 -2.79 -8.46 10.70
N PRO A 373 -3.61 -7.40 10.78
CA PRO A 373 -4.08 -6.91 12.06
C PRO A 373 -4.82 -8.00 12.87
N ASN A 374 -4.56 -8.05 14.17
CA ASN A 374 -5.18 -8.99 15.14
C ASN A 374 -4.90 -10.49 14.90
N LEU A 375 -4.12 -10.83 13.88
CA LEU A 375 -3.46 -12.12 13.73
C LEU A 375 -2.01 -11.92 14.18
N GLY A 376 -1.77 -12.09 15.48
CA GLY A 376 -0.41 -12.23 15.97
C GLY A 376 0.22 -13.44 15.28
N THR A 377 1.35 -13.22 14.59
CA THR A 377 2.22 -14.14 13.83
C THR A 377 2.02 -14.25 12.31
N LYS A 378 3.16 -14.33 11.62
CA LYS A 378 3.35 -14.31 10.15
C LYS A 378 2.43 -15.32 9.45
N PRO A 379 1.90 -15.02 8.25
CA PRO A 379 1.28 -16.03 7.41
C PRO A 379 2.30 -17.13 7.10
N THR A 380 2.00 -18.35 7.56
CA THR A 380 2.75 -19.55 7.20
C THR A 380 2.71 -19.67 5.69
N ALA A 381 3.88 -19.70 5.05
CA ALA A 381 3.98 -20.04 3.64
C ALA A 381 3.29 -21.39 3.46
N THR A 382 2.23 -21.43 2.67
CA THR A 382 1.54 -22.66 2.31
C THR A 382 2.55 -23.57 1.64
N ALA A 383 3.01 -24.60 2.34
CA ALA A 383 3.81 -25.66 1.76
C ALA A 383 2.98 -26.32 0.64
N PRO A 384 3.61 -26.75 -0.47
CA PRO A 384 2.90 -27.57 -1.43
C PRO A 384 2.46 -28.85 -0.72
N ALA A 385 1.19 -29.22 -0.89
CA ALA A 385 0.73 -30.55 -0.53
C ALA A 385 1.62 -31.55 -1.28
N ALA A 386 2.37 -32.35 -0.52
CA ALA A 386 3.00 -33.56 -1.04
C ALA A 386 1.86 -34.49 -1.45
N GLY A 387 1.72 -34.72 -2.76
CA GLY A 387 0.95 -35.84 -3.29
C GLY A 387 1.79 -37.12 -3.24
N PRO A 388 1.13 -38.31 -3.30
CA PRO A 388 1.75 -39.61 -3.15
C PRO A 388 2.83 -39.91 -4.20
#